data_AF-A0AAD4E0A7-F1
#
_entry.id   AF-A0AAD4E0A7-F1
#
_cell.length_a   1.000
_cell.length_b   1.000
_cell.length_c   1.000
_cell.angle_alpha   90.00
_cell.angle_beta   90.00
_cell.angle_gamma   90.00
#
_symmetry.space_group_name_H-M   'P 1'
#
loop_
_entity.id
_entity.type
_entity.pdbx_description
1 polymer ?
#
loop_
_entity_poly.entity_id
_entity_poly.type
_entity_poly.pdbx_seq_one_letter_code
_entity_poly.pdbx_strand_id
1 'polypeptide(L)'
;MTLNGALDTVAQTIHDALIAQGKTPVIWEDAAVVARCFRIIQAPSNYFYLAYTFHPLANLTEAQYELVVGGEQILWSEQFGPQNVDPIVWPRAASSA
;
A
#
# COMPACT_ATOMS: atom_id res chain seq x y z
N MET A 1 2.87 -28.27 -11.38
CA MET A 1 2.89 -27.01 -10.62
C MET A 1 3.11 -25.88 -11.63
N THR A 2 2.23 -24.88 -11.66
CA THR A 2 2.40 -23.69 -12.53
C THR A 2 3.25 -22.65 -11.80
N LEU A 3 3.82 -21.68 -12.52
CA LEU A 3 4.55 -20.56 -11.90
C LEU A 3 3.66 -19.82 -10.88
N ASN A 4 2.42 -19.51 -11.27
CA ASN A 4 1.47 -18.84 -10.37
C ASN A 4 1.15 -19.68 -9.14
N GLY A 5 0.91 -20.99 -9.31
CA GLY A 5 0.69 -21.88 -8.17
C GLY A 5 1.90 -21.99 -7.24
N ALA A 6 3.13 -21.83 -7.77
CA ALA A 6 4.33 -21.76 -6.97
C ALA A 6 4.43 -20.46 -6.16
N LEU A 7 4.14 -19.33 -6.80
CA LEU A 7 4.12 -18.02 -6.16
C LEU A 7 3.05 -17.95 -5.05
N ASP A 8 1.86 -18.49 -5.30
CA ASP A 8 0.78 -18.57 -4.31
C ASP A 8 1.19 -19.42 -3.11
N THR A 9 1.85 -20.56 -3.35
CA THR A 9 2.33 -21.44 -2.28
C THR A 9 3.36 -20.72 -1.41
N VAL A 10 4.29 -19.99 -2.03
CA VAL A 10 5.31 -19.20 -1.29
C VAL A 10 4.65 -18.10 -0.46
N ALA A 11 3.74 -17.33 -1.04
CA ALA A 11 3.04 -16.26 -0.35
C ALA A 11 2.26 -16.78 0.88
N GLN A 12 1.48 -17.85 0.72
CA GLN A 12 0.70 -18.43 1.82
C GLN A 12 1.58 -19.00 2.92
N THR A 13 2.69 -19.66 2.57
CA THR A 13 3.63 -20.20 3.57
C THR A 13 4.22 -19.09 4.45
N ILE A 14 4.56 -17.93 3.85
CA ILE A 14 5.06 -16.77 4.60
C ILE A 14 3.95 -16.18 5.48
N HIS A 15 2.72 -16.06 4.97
CA HIS A 15 1.58 -15.55 5.74
C HIS A 15 1.30 -16.41 6.97
N ASP A 16 1.23 -17.73 6.82
CA ASP A 16 0.98 -18.66 7.92
C ASP A 16 2.08 -18.56 8.99
N ALA A 17 3.35 -18.43 8.57
CA ALA A 17 4.46 -18.25 9.49
C ALA A 17 4.38 -16.92 10.27
N LEU A 18 3.96 -15.82 9.62
CA LEU A 18 3.76 -14.53 10.28
C LEU A 18 2.56 -14.55 11.24
N ILE A 19 1.46 -15.17 10.84
CA ILE A 19 0.25 -15.31 11.66
C ILE A 19 0.53 -16.19 12.88
N ALA A 20 1.29 -17.27 12.74
CA ALA A 20 1.72 -18.11 13.86
C ALA A 20 2.57 -17.33 14.89
N GLN A 21 3.22 -16.24 14.49
CA GLN A 21 3.92 -15.29 15.37
C GLN A 21 3.03 -14.15 15.91
N GLY A 22 1.72 -14.15 15.61
CA GLY A 22 0.79 -13.10 16.00
C GLY A 22 0.94 -11.80 15.19
N LYS A 23 1.56 -11.84 14.00
CA LYS A 23 1.73 -10.67 13.12
C LYS A 23 0.65 -10.64 12.03
N THR A 24 0.30 -9.43 11.60
CA THR A 24 -0.60 -9.20 10.45
C THR A 24 0.23 -8.90 9.21
N PRO A 25 0.19 -9.74 8.16
CA PRO A 25 0.88 -9.45 6.91
C PRO A 25 0.22 -8.30 6.15
N VAL A 26 1.04 -7.48 5.49
CA VAL A 26 0.65 -6.46 4.51
C VAL A 26 1.33 -6.82 3.18
N ILE A 27 0.58 -6.79 2.09
CA ILE A 27 1.04 -7.21 0.76
C ILE A 27 0.76 -6.14 -0.29
N TRP A 28 1.57 -6.15 -1.36
CA TRP A 28 1.27 -5.43 -2.60
C TRP A 28 0.19 -6.16 -3.39
N GLU A 29 -0.57 -5.43 -4.21
CA GLU A 29 -1.70 -5.98 -4.98
C GLU A 29 -1.28 -7.08 -5.98
N ASP A 30 -0.03 -7.08 -6.43
CA ASP A 30 0.52 -8.08 -7.36
C ASP A 30 0.65 -9.49 -6.73
N ALA A 31 0.66 -9.59 -5.40
CA ALA A 31 0.54 -10.86 -4.70
C ALA A 31 -0.96 -11.18 -4.60
N ALA A 32 -1.41 -12.24 -5.28
CA ALA A 32 -2.81 -12.65 -5.42
C ALA A 32 -3.68 -12.26 -4.20
N VAL A 33 -4.49 -11.21 -4.36
CA VAL A 33 -5.35 -10.66 -3.31
C VAL A 33 -6.51 -11.63 -3.05
N VAL A 34 -6.29 -12.62 -2.21
CA VAL A 34 -7.37 -13.45 -1.64
C VAL A 34 -6.99 -13.82 -0.21
N ALA A 35 -7.30 -12.95 0.75
CA ALA A 35 -7.58 -13.42 2.11
C ALA A 35 -8.20 -12.40 3.05
N ARG A 36 -7.97 -11.08 2.93
CA ARG A 36 -8.48 -10.14 3.94
C ARG A 36 -9.00 -8.86 3.32
N CYS A 37 -10.21 -8.52 3.74
CA CYS A 37 -11.05 -7.43 3.28
C CYS A 37 -10.49 -6.06 3.69
N PHE A 38 -9.21 -5.79 3.45
CA PHE A 38 -8.61 -4.50 3.76
C PHE A 38 -7.86 -3.97 2.54
N ARG A 39 -8.02 -2.68 2.29
CA ARG A 39 -7.39 -1.94 1.20
C ARG A 39 -6.56 -0.80 1.77
N ILE A 40 -5.29 -0.76 1.37
CA ILE A 40 -4.41 0.40 1.52
C ILE A 40 -4.43 1.13 0.18
N ILE A 41 -4.61 2.45 0.19
CA ILE A 41 -4.65 3.23 -1.05
C ILE A 41 -3.36 4.02 -1.21
N GLN A 42 -2.75 3.90 -2.39
CA GLN A 42 -1.57 4.65 -2.76
C GLN A 42 -1.98 5.86 -3.62
N ALA A 43 -1.47 7.05 -3.28
CA ALA A 43 -1.71 8.28 -4.03
C ALA A 43 -0.39 8.84 -4.62
N PRO A 44 0.18 8.20 -5.66
CA PRO A 44 1.42 8.65 -6.27
C PRO A 44 1.16 9.96 -7.00
N SER A 45 1.79 11.05 -6.56
CA SER A 45 1.85 12.25 -7.38
C SER A 45 3.07 13.10 -7.07
N ASN A 46 3.68 13.63 -8.13
CA ASN A 46 4.72 14.64 -8.00
C ASN A 46 4.16 16.01 -7.57
N TYR A 47 2.84 16.19 -7.61
CA TYR A 47 2.16 17.44 -7.29
C TYR A 47 1.24 17.30 -6.07
N PHE A 48 1.45 18.19 -5.09
CA PHE A 48 0.71 18.19 -3.81
C PHE A 48 -0.81 18.30 -3.99
N TYR A 49 -1.29 19.08 -4.98
CA TYR A 49 -2.72 19.29 -5.16
C TYR A 49 -3.43 18.02 -5.61
N LEU A 50 -2.78 17.17 -6.41
CA LEU A 50 -3.37 15.90 -6.84
C LEU A 50 -3.52 14.92 -5.68
N ALA A 51 -2.52 14.86 -4.79
CA ALA A 51 -2.59 14.06 -3.58
C ALA A 51 -3.68 14.59 -2.62
N TYR A 52 -3.75 15.92 -2.44
CA TYR A 52 -4.74 16.55 -1.55
C TYR A 52 -6.19 16.39 -2.03
N THR A 53 -6.43 16.42 -3.34
CA THR A 53 -7.78 16.29 -3.91
C THR A 53 -8.23 14.83 -4.14
N PHE A 54 -7.38 13.87 -3.82
CA PHE A 54 -7.68 12.47 -4.03
C PHE A 54 -8.80 12.00 -3.09
N HIS A 55 -9.86 11.39 -3.64
CA HIS A 55 -10.99 10.87 -2.87
C HIS A 55 -10.88 9.35 -2.74
N PRO A 56 -10.41 8.81 -1.59
CA PRO A 56 -10.14 7.37 -1.43
C PRO A 56 -11.39 6.48 -1.48
N LEU A 57 -12.58 7.05 -1.27
CA LEU A 57 -13.85 6.32 -1.25
C LEU A 57 -14.63 6.42 -2.57
N ALA A 58 -14.04 7.06 -3.59
CA ALA A 58 -14.67 7.20 -4.89
C ALA A 58 -15.01 5.83 -5.49
N ASN A 59 -16.23 5.69 -6.01
CA ASN A 59 -16.75 4.45 -6.64
C ASN A 59 -16.81 3.21 -5.71
N LEU A 60 -16.77 3.39 -4.39
CA LEU A 60 -17.01 2.33 -3.42
C LEU A 60 -18.45 2.38 -2.88
N THR A 61 -19.00 1.23 -2.52
CA THR A 61 -20.25 1.14 -1.76
C THR A 61 -20.00 1.47 -0.29
N GLU A 62 -21.02 1.89 0.44
CA GLU A 62 -20.91 2.22 1.86
C GLU A 62 -20.36 1.03 2.69
N ALA A 63 -20.78 -0.19 2.36
CA ALA A 63 -20.27 -1.41 2.97
C ALA A 63 -18.77 -1.66 2.74
N GLN A 64 -18.17 -1.02 1.72
CA GLN A 64 -16.74 -1.13 1.40
C GLN A 64 -15.88 -0.06 2.09
N TYR A 65 -16.48 1.01 2.65
CA TYR A 65 -15.71 2.11 3.26
C TYR A 65 -14.89 1.63 4.44
N GLU A 66 -15.47 0.78 5.28
CA GLU A 66 -14.80 0.16 6.45
C GLU A 66 -13.62 -0.75 6.07
N LEU A 67 -13.51 -1.14 4.79
CA LEU A 67 -12.38 -1.94 4.31
C LEU A 67 -11.17 -1.06 3.98
N VAL A 68 -11.35 0.26 3.81
CA VAL A 68 -10.26 1.21 3.58
C VAL A 68 -9.71 1.67 4.93
N VAL A 69 -8.54 1.16 5.30
CA VAL A 69 -7.92 1.45 6.61
C VAL A 69 -7.01 2.68 6.59
N GLY A 70 -6.69 3.19 5.40
CA GLY A 70 -5.82 4.35 5.23
C GLY A 70 -5.08 4.35 3.88
N GLY A 71 -3.99 5.12 3.83
CA GLY A 71 -3.12 5.21 2.66
C GLY A 71 -1.69 5.61 3.02
N GLU A 72 -0.79 5.47 2.05
CA GLU A 72 0.64 5.74 2.22
C GLU A 72 1.15 6.67 1.11
N GLN A 73 1.97 7.66 1.48
CA GLN A 73 2.78 8.45 0.55
C GLN A 73 4.15 7.79 0.41
N ILE A 74 4.41 7.26 -0.79
CA ILE A 74 5.57 6.41 -1.04
C ILE A 74 6.60 7.18 -1.84
N LEU A 75 7.83 7.13 -1.35
CA LEU A 75 8.99 7.69 -2.01
C LEU A 75 9.98 6.53 -2.26
N TRP A 76 10.33 6.30 -3.53
CA TRP A 76 11.19 5.19 -4.02
C TRP A 76 12.66 5.59 -4.21
N SER A 77 13.57 5.10 -3.36
CA SER A 77 14.94 5.64 -3.13
C SER A 77 15.94 5.58 -4.28
N GLU A 78 15.51 5.14 -5.46
CA GLU A 78 16.32 5.03 -6.66
C GLU A 78 17.07 6.33 -7.01
N GLN A 79 16.53 7.51 -6.67
CA GLN A 79 17.13 8.82 -7.02
C GLN A 79 17.30 9.79 -5.84
N PHE A 80 17.18 9.33 -4.60
CA PHE A 80 17.35 10.20 -3.44
C PHE A 80 18.02 9.50 -2.27
N GLY A 81 18.50 10.31 -1.35
CA GLY A 81 19.17 9.87 -0.14
C GLY A 81 19.23 11.01 0.88
N PRO A 82 20.05 10.87 1.94
CA PRO A 82 20.15 11.86 3.01
C PRO A 82 20.45 13.29 2.52
N GLN A 83 21.12 13.42 1.37
CA GLN A 83 21.48 14.70 0.76
C GLN A 83 20.30 15.50 0.19
N ASN A 84 19.17 14.87 -0.13
CA ASN A 84 18.05 15.51 -0.83
C ASN A 84 16.66 15.02 -0.39
N VAL A 85 16.55 14.14 0.61
CA VAL A 85 15.27 13.57 1.03
C VAL A 85 14.31 14.62 1.57
N ASP A 86 14.76 15.55 2.41
CA ASP A 86 13.88 16.55 3.04
C ASP A 86 13.14 17.45 2.05
N PRO A 87 13.80 18.13 1.09
CA PRO A 87 13.12 18.98 0.12
C PRO A 87 12.27 18.19 -0.88
N ILE A 88 12.50 16.88 -1.00
CA ILE A 88 11.69 15.98 -1.82
C ILE A 88 10.44 15.56 -1.03
N VAL A 89 10.57 15.15 0.23
CA VAL A 89 9.44 14.70 1.06
C VAL A 89 8.52 15.86 1.40
N TRP A 90 9.09 16.98 1.87
CA TRP A 90 8.31 18.10 2.38
C TRP A 90 8.28 19.26 1.39
N PRO A 91 7.13 19.95 1.24
CA PRO A 91 5.86 19.78 1.97
C PRO A 91 4.92 18.71 1.36
N ARG A 92 5.37 17.96 0.34
CA ARG A 92 4.49 17.08 -0.45
C ARG A 92 3.80 16.00 0.40
N ALA A 93 4.53 15.33 1.29
CA ALA A 93 3.97 14.31 2.18
C ALA A 93 2.88 14.88 3.12
N ALA A 94 2.94 16.17 3.47
CA ALA A 94 1.93 16.80 4.33
C ALA A 94 0.56 16.92 3.65
N SER A 95 0.50 16.82 2.31
CA SER A 95 -0.77 16.87 1.58
C SER A 95 -1.64 15.62 1.75
N SER A 96 -1.11 14.55 2.33
CA SER A 96 -1.83 13.28 2.57
C SER A 96 -1.93 12.91 4.05
N ALA A 97 -1.48 13.79 4.96
CA ALA A 97 -1.59 13.62 6.41
C ALA A 97 -2.87 14.27 6.94
#